data_AF-A0A822YSX7-F1
#
_entry.id   AF-A0A822YSX7-F1
#
_cell.length_a   1.000
_cell.length_b   1.000
_cell.length_c   1.000
_cell.angle_alpha   90.00
_cell.angle_beta   90.00
_cell.angle_gamma   90.00
#
_symmetry.space_group_name_H-M   'P 1'
#
loop_
_entity.id
_entity.type
_entity.pdbx_description
1 polymer ?
#
loop_
_entity_poly.entity_id
_entity_poly.type
_entity_poly.pdbx_seq_one_letter_code
_entity_poly.pdbx_strand_id
1 'polypeptide(L)'
;MLEDIYPMCFEDDHQVDESGISLEEPYGDMETFLHFIKDAEEPLWSGNKHFTVMSFIVTILHLKSLYGWINISFNELLKVFIKAMPDDAKCPSSFSQCKKVIANIGCKMEKIDACKNGCMLFWGDDVEKDMCDKCGESRWKSDNNCELDDCDQDATLSRGKGL
;
A
#
# COMPACT_ATOMS: atom_id res chain seq x y z
N MET A 1 -15.90 19.56 1.52
CA MET A 1 -15.63 19.14 0.12
C MET A 1 -14.65 17.96 0.19
N LEU A 2 -15.17 16.84 0.70
CA LEU A 2 -14.44 15.61 1.04
C LEU A 2 -15.31 14.37 0.71
N GLU A 3 -16.35 14.54 -0.10
CA GLU A 3 -17.44 13.55 -0.28
C GLU A 3 -17.36 12.81 -1.62
N ASP A 4 -16.41 13.16 -2.49
CA ASP A 4 -16.26 12.57 -3.83
C ASP A 4 -15.18 11.46 -3.88
N ILE A 5 -14.78 10.88 -2.74
CA ILE A 5 -13.76 9.82 -2.64
C ILE A 5 -14.32 8.61 -1.87
N TYR A 6 -15.25 7.89 -2.50
CA TYR A 6 -15.59 6.46 -2.33
C TYR A 6 -16.72 6.13 -3.35
N PRO A 7 -16.98 4.88 -3.79
CA PRO A 7 -16.34 3.62 -3.43
C PRO A 7 -15.79 2.83 -4.64
N MET A 8 -14.58 2.28 -4.52
CA MET A 8 -14.16 1.11 -5.33
C MET A 8 -13.82 -0.01 -4.36
N CYS A 9 -14.69 -1.01 -4.27
CA CYS A 9 -14.48 -2.21 -3.46
C CYS A 9 -13.33 -3.02 -4.06
N PHE A 10 -12.09 -2.78 -3.61
CA PHE A 10 -10.97 -3.64 -3.91
C PHE A 10 -10.84 -4.73 -2.84
N GLU A 11 -10.89 -5.98 -3.29
CA GLU A 11 -10.39 -7.11 -2.52
C GLU A 11 -8.87 -7.02 -2.50
N ASP A 12 -8.29 -6.76 -1.33
CA ASP A 12 -6.84 -6.86 -1.12
C ASP A 12 -6.52 -8.24 -0.55
N ASP A 13 -5.55 -8.92 -1.16
CA ASP A 13 -5.14 -10.29 -0.85
C ASP A 13 -4.91 -10.51 0.66
N HIS A 14 -5.40 -11.66 1.15
CA HIS A 14 -4.94 -12.22 2.42
C HIS A 14 -3.46 -12.64 2.31
N GLN A 15 -2.57 -11.72 2.65
CA GLN A 15 -1.28 -12.06 3.25
C GLN A 15 -1.20 -11.43 4.63
N VAL A 16 -1.44 -12.27 5.63
CA VAL A 16 -1.17 -11.99 7.03
C VAL A 16 0.36 -11.98 7.20
N ASP A 17 1.00 -10.82 7.12
CA ASP A 17 2.41 -10.70 7.53
C ASP A 17 2.52 -10.57 9.07
N GLU A 18 2.08 -11.64 9.77
CA GLU A 18 2.22 -11.85 11.23
C GLU A 18 3.71 -11.71 11.60
N SER A 19 4.08 -10.50 11.96
CA SER A 19 5.35 -10.16 12.60
C SER A 19 4.98 -9.58 13.95
N GLY A 20 5.22 -10.38 15.00
CA GLY A 20 4.80 -10.06 16.35
C GLY A 20 5.39 -8.75 16.86
N ILE A 21 4.70 -8.16 17.82
CA ILE A 21 5.11 -6.93 18.51
C ILE A 21 6.49 -7.15 19.14
N SER A 22 7.50 -6.50 18.58
CA SER A 22 8.71 -6.13 19.31
C SER A 22 8.71 -4.61 19.49
N LEU A 23 8.45 -4.20 20.74
CA LEU A 23 8.75 -2.85 21.23
C LEU A 23 10.23 -2.79 21.63
N GLU A 24 11.12 -3.11 20.70
CA GLU A 24 12.50 -2.63 20.78
C GLU A 24 12.54 -1.20 20.21
N GLU A 25 12.97 -0.25 21.05
CA GLU A 25 13.32 1.11 20.65
C GLU A 25 14.52 1.04 19.68
N PRO A 26 14.37 1.38 18.39
CA PRO A 26 15.45 1.20 17.43
C PRO A 26 16.33 2.45 17.31
N TYR A 27 16.76 3.01 18.44
CA TYR A 27 17.99 3.81 18.48
C TYR A 27 19.21 2.88 18.65
N GLY A 28 19.24 1.80 17.85
CA GLY A 28 20.33 0.81 17.87
C GLY A 28 21.67 1.41 17.43
N ASP A 29 21.63 2.44 16.59
CA ASP A 29 22.74 3.33 16.28
C ASP A 29 22.23 4.61 15.56
N MET A 30 22.63 5.79 16.04
CA MET A 30 22.30 7.08 15.41
C MET A 30 22.98 7.24 14.05
N GLU A 31 24.19 6.69 13.87
CA GLU A 31 24.96 6.81 12.62
C GLU A 31 24.29 6.01 11.49
N THR A 32 23.79 4.80 11.79
CA THR A 32 22.96 3.97 10.91
C THR A 32 21.67 4.69 10.49
N PHE A 33 20.96 5.35 11.41
CA PHE A 33 19.77 6.15 11.06
C PHE A 33 20.10 7.32 10.13
N LEU A 34 21.19 8.05 10.41
CA LEU A 34 21.66 9.16 9.56
C LEU A 34 22.13 8.68 8.17
N HIS A 35 22.67 7.46 8.06
CA HIS A 35 22.99 6.82 6.78
C HIS A 35 21.72 6.55 5.98
N PHE A 36 20.67 5.97 6.58
CA PHE A 36 19.41 5.73 5.88
C PHE A 36 18.73 7.02 5.41
N ILE A 37 18.79 8.12 6.18
CA ILE A 37 18.30 9.43 5.71
C ILE A 37 19.09 9.89 4.47
N LYS A 38 20.43 9.84 4.50
CA LYS A 38 21.26 10.25 3.36
C LYS A 38 20.93 9.44 2.10
N ASP A 39 20.87 8.12 2.21
CA ASP A 39 20.55 7.21 1.11
C ASP A 39 19.13 7.45 0.54
N ALA A 40 18.18 7.87 1.39
CA ALA A 40 16.81 8.18 0.99
C ALA A 40 16.69 9.58 0.35
N GLU A 41 17.56 10.52 0.73
CA GLU A 41 17.70 11.85 0.11
C GLU A 41 18.49 11.83 -1.20
N GLU A 42 19.18 10.73 -1.54
CA GLU A 42 19.86 10.62 -2.82
C GLU A 42 18.89 10.70 -4.02
N PRO A 43 19.34 11.26 -5.17
CA PRO A 43 18.60 11.22 -6.43
C PRO A 43 18.17 9.79 -6.78
N LEU A 44 16.94 9.64 -7.31
CA LEU A 44 16.39 8.33 -7.70
C LEU A 44 17.26 7.60 -8.74
N TRP A 45 18.02 8.34 -9.55
CA TRP A 45 19.12 7.88 -10.41
C TRP A 45 20.09 9.05 -10.66
N SER A 46 21.26 8.78 -11.23
CA SER A 46 22.32 9.79 -11.47
C SER A 46 21.81 10.95 -12.32
N GLY A 47 21.84 12.16 -11.76
CA GLY A 47 21.40 13.38 -12.44
C GLY A 47 19.89 13.63 -12.43
N ASN A 48 19.08 12.80 -11.75
CA ASN A 48 17.69 13.14 -11.47
C ASN A 48 17.61 14.39 -10.57
N LYS A 49 16.81 15.38 -10.98
CA LYS A 49 16.60 16.66 -10.26
C LYS A 49 15.18 16.82 -9.69
N HIS A 50 14.30 15.85 -9.92
CA HIS A 50 12.88 15.93 -9.60
C HIS A 50 12.49 15.00 -8.45
N PHE A 51 13.12 13.83 -8.35
CA PHE A 51 12.83 12.82 -7.33
C PHE A 51 14.10 12.32 -6.67
N THR A 52 14.09 12.35 -5.33
CA THR A 52 14.92 11.48 -4.49
C THR A 52 14.27 10.09 -4.38
N VAL A 53 15.01 9.11 -3.87
CA VAL A 53 14.46 7.78 -3.57
C VAL A 53 13.25 7.89 -2.64
N MET A 54 13.36 8.66 -1.56
CA MET A 54 12.26 8.87 -0.59
C MET A 54 11.06 9.57 -1.22
N SER A 55 11.30 10.64 -1.99
CA SER A 55 10.23 11.41 -2.63
C SER A 55 9.41 10.53 -3.58
N PHE A 56 10.07 9.68 -4.36
CA PHE A 56 9.41 8.71 -5.24
C PHE A 56 8.58 7.70 -4.45
N ILE A 57 9.15 7.10 -3.40
CA ILE A 57 8.47 6.09 -2.57
C ILE A 57 7.23 6.68 -1.88
N VAL A 58 7.37 7.84 -1.23
CA VAL A 58 6.24 8.52 -0.58
C VAL A 58 5.15 8.87 -1.59
N THR A 59 5.52 9.37 -2.78
CA THR A 59 4.56 9.71 -3.84
C THR A 59 3.81 8.47 -4.33
N ILE A 60 4.50 7.37 -4.65
CA ILE A 60 3.84 6.18 -5.20
C ILE A 60 3.00 5.44 -4.14
N LEU A 61 3.42 5.46 -2.86
CA LEU A 61 2.61 4.95 -1.75
C LEU A 61 1.36 5.82 -1.51
N HIS A 62 1.47 7.14 -1.60
CA HIS A 62 0.31 8.04 -1.53
C HIS A 62 -0.70 7.74 -2.65
N LEU A 63 -0.23 7.55 -3.88
CA LEU A 63 -1.09 7.15 -5.01
C LEU A 63 -1.74 5.78 -4.80
N LYS A 64 -1.01 4.78 -4.28
CA LYS A 64 -1.56 3.46 -3.91
C LYS A 64 -2.72 3.60 -2.92
N SER A 65 -2.53 4.39 -1.86
CA SER A 65 -3.56 4.60 -0.83
C SER A 65 -4.74 5.42 -1.33
N LEU A 66 -4.50 6.47 -2.13
CA LEU A 66 -5.54 7.36 -2.65
C LEU A 66 -6.47 6.66 -3.65
N TYR A 67 -5.93 5.73 -4.46
CA TYR A 67 -6.66 5.03 -5.52
C TYR A 67 -6.91 3.54 -5.23
N GLY A 68 -6.66 3.09 -4.00
CA GLY A 68 -6.95 1.71 -3.58
C GLY A 68 -6.25 0.63 -4.40
N TRP A 69 -5.05 0.88 -4.94
CA TRP A 69 -4.37 -0.11 -5.79
C TRP A 69 -3.98 -1.34 -4.98
N ILE A 70 -4.50 -2.51 -5.35
CA ILE A 70 -4.12 -3.80 -4.75
C ILE A 70 -2.60 -4.06 -4.88
N ASN A 71 -2.07 -4.91 -4.00
CA ASN A 71 -0.62 -5.19 -3.98
C ASN A 71 -0.09 -5.78 -5.30
N ILE A 72 -0.87 -6.61 -6.00
CA ILE A 72 -0.47 -7.20 -7.29
C ILE A 72 -0.26 -6.11 -8.36
N SER A 73 -1.25 -5.24 -8.59
CA SER A 73 -1.18 -4.20 -9.61
C SER A 73 -0.11 -3.15 -9.31
N PHE A 74 0.07 -2.79 -8.03
CA PHE A 74 1.15 -1.92 -7.57
C PHE A 74 2.53 -2.51 -7.89
N ASN A 75 2.75 -3.81 -7.64
CA ASN A 75 4.02 -4.47 -7.93
C ASN A 75 4.30 -4.56 -9.43
N GLU A 76 3.29 -4.82 -10.27
CA GLU A 76 3.47 -4.78 -11.74
C GLU A 76 3.79 -3.37 -12.24
N LEU A 77 3.16 -2.33 -11.67
CA LEU A 77 3.46 -0.94 -12.02
C LEU A 77 4.92 -0.57 -11.67
N LEU A 78 5.44 -0.99 -10.51
CA LEU A 78 6.84 -0.80 -10.15
C LEU A 78 7.80 -1.49 -11.15
N LYS A 79 7.47 -2.68 -11.63
CA LYS A 79 8.26 -3.36 -12.68
C LYS A 79 8.26 -2.59 -14.00
N VAL A 80 7.17 -1.87 -14.33
CA VAL A 80 7.13 -0.98 -15.50
C VAL A 80 8.01 0.24 -15.27
N PHE A 81 7.97 0.86 -14.09
CA PHE A 81 8.86 1.98 -13.77
C PHE A 81 10.34 1.62 -13.84
N ILE A 82 10.75 0.47 -13.26
CA ILE A 82 12.13 -0.01 -13.34
C ILE A 82 12.60 -0.17 -14.79
N LYS A 83 11.74 -0.66 -15.70
CA LYS A 83 12.06 -0.80 -17.14
C LYS A 83 12.06 0.52 -17.91
N ALA A 84 11.44 1.57 -17.39
CA ALA A 84 11.36 2.88 -18.01
C ALA A 84 12.44 3.85 -17.50
N MET A 85 13.10 3.51 -16.39
CA MET A 85 14.19 4.27 -15.79
C MET A 85 15.57 3.77 -16.29
N PRO A 86 16.64 4.57 -16.12
CA PRO A 86 18.01 4.11 -16.34
C PRO A 86 18.41 2.93 -15.43
N ASP A 87 19.41 2.15 -15.86
CA ASP A 87 19.90 0.96 -15.13
C ASP A 87 20.45 1.27 -13.72
N ASP A 88 20.85 2.52 -13.43
CA ASP A 88 21.34 2.96 -12.12
C ASP A 88 20.22 3.46 -11.18
N ALA A 89 18.96 3.30 -11.55
CA ALA A 89 17.83 3.77 -10.75
C ALA A 89 17.58 2.92 -9.49
N LYS A 90 17.54 3.60 -8.34
CA LYS A 90 17.29 3.04 -7.01
C LYS A 90 15.78 2.89 -6.72
N CYS A 91 15.04 2.40 -7.72
CA CYS A 91 13.59 2.19 -7.63
C CYS A 91 13.29 0.84 -6.93
N PRO A 92 12.44 0.80 -5.89
CA PRO A 92 12.03 -0.47 -5.27
C PRO A 92 11.16 -1.29 -6.23
N SER A 93 11.28 -2.61 -6.19
CA SER A 93 10.56 -3.53 -7.08
C SER A 93 9.27 -4.13 -6.52
N SER A 94 8.89 -3.78 -5.27
CA SER A 94 7.62 -4.19 -4.68
C SER A 94 7.18 -3.29 -3.51
N PHE A 95 5.90 -3.36 -3.17
CA PHE A 95 5.32 -2.73 -1.97
C PHE A 95 6.08 -3.09 -0.69
N SER A 96 6.50 -4.35 -0.55
CA SER A 96 7.28 -4.80 0.60
C SER A 96 8.68 -4.18 0.67
N GLN A 97 9.29 -3.82 -0.47
CA GLN A 97 10.53 -3.04 -0.48
C GLN A 97 10.28 -1.57 -0.12
N CYS A 98 9.19 -0.97 -0.60
CA CYS A 98 8.76 0.36 -0.15
C CYS A 98 8.57 0.38 1.37
N LYS A 99 7.82 -0.59 1.95
CA LYS A 99 7.65 -0.73 3.41
C LYS A 99 8.99 -0.79 4.14
N LYS A 100 9.98 -1.53 3.62
CA LYS A 100 11.32 -1.65 4.23
C LYS A 100 12.11 -0.35 4.23
N VAL A 101 12.15 0.39 3.11
CA VAL A 101 12.85 1.70 3.06
C VAL A 101 12.22 2.68 4.06
N ILE A 102 10.89 2.74 4.08
CA ILE A 102 10.12 3.57 5.02
C ILE A 102 10.41 3.17 6.49
N ALA A 103 10.41 1.86 6.80
CA ALA A 103 10.72 1.35 8.14
C ALA A 103 12.18 1.58 8.59
N ASN A 104 13.15 1.51 7.68
CA ASN A 104 14.56 1.79 7.99
C ASN A 104 14.79 3.25 8.44
N ILE A 105 13.95 4.17 7.99
CA ILE A 105 13.95 5.59 8.38
C ILE A 105 13.09 5.81 9.65
N GLY A 106 12.74 4.74 10.37
CA GLY A 106 11.94 4.77 11.60
C GLY A 106 10.44 5.02 11.37
N CYS A 107 10.00 5.27 10.14
CA CYS A 107 8.59 5.42 9.80
C CYS A 107 7.93 4.03 9.70
N LYS A 108 7.20 3.61 10.73
CA LYS A 108 6.42 2.37 10.66
C LYS A 108 5.11 2.62 9.91
N MET A 109 4.80 1.78 8.92
CA MET A 109 3.48 1.78 8.26
C MET A 109 2.54 0.84 9.01
N GLU A 110 1.49 1.39 9.59
CA GLU A 110 0.44 0.65 10.30
C GLU A 110 -0.85 0.63 9.46
N LYS A 111 -1.61 -0.47 9.52
CA LYS A 111 -2.96 -0.53 8.96
C LYS A 111 -3.94 -0.04 10.02
N ILE A 112 -4.71 0.98 9.68
CA ILE A 112 -5.83 1.45 10.51
C ILE A 112 -7.10 0.92 9.87
N ASP A 113 -7.92 0.19 10.63
CA ASP A 113 -9.22 -0.27 10.16
C ASP A 113 -10.16 0.94 9.99
N ALA A 114 -10.90 0.95 8.87
CA ALA A 114 -11.91 1.96 8.59
C ALA A 114 -13.30 1.32 8.59
N CYS A 115 -14.30 2.08 9.04
CA CYS A 115 -15.70 1.72 8.77
C CYS A 115 -15.91 1.56 7.26
N LYS A 116 -16.65 0.53 6.83
CA LYS A 116 -16.94 0.24 5.40
C LYS A 116 -17.50 1.46 4.64
N ASN A 117 -18.28 2.29 5.34
CA ASN A 117 -18.90 3.51 4.82
C ASN A 117 -18.03 4.78 5.02
N GLY A 118 -16.74 4.64 5.34
CA GLY A 118 -15.81 5.77 5.56
C GLY A 118 -16.11 6.64 6.79
N CYS A 119 -17.07 6.26 7.63
CA CYS A 119 -17.62 7.14 8.67
C CYS A 119 -16.65 7.47 9.81
N MET A 120 -15.75 6.56 10.16
CA MET A 120 -14.71 6.70 11.19
C MET A 120 -13.57 5.70 10.95
N LEU A 121 -12.45 5.93 11.65
CA LEU A 121 -11.33 5.01 11.77
C LEU A 121 -11.35 4.37 13.17
N PHE A 122 -11.01 3.09 13.26
CA PHE A 122 -10.87 2.38 14.55
C PHE A 122 -9.45 2.58 15.09
N TRP A 123 -9.18 3.77 15.64
CA TRP A 123 -7.86 4.21 16.08
C TRP A 123 -7.94 5.07 17.36
N GLY A 124 -6.84 5.15 18.11
CA GLY A 124 -6.82 5.81 19.42
C GLY A 124 -7.77 5.12 20.40
N ASP A 125 -8.68 5.90 21.00
CA ASP A 125 -9.70 5.39 21.94
C ASP A 125 -10.73 4.44 21.27
N ASP A 126 -10.79 4.41 19.94
CA ASP A 126 -11.71 3.58 19.16
C ASP A 126 -11.12 2.20 18.76
N VAL A 127 -9.89 1.87 19.18
CA VAL A 127 -9.19 0.62 18.81
C VAL A 127 -9.92 -0.66 19.25
N GLU A 128 -10.63 -0.64 20.37
CA GLU A 128 -11.36 -1.81 20.90
C GLU A 128 -12.82 -1.88 20.40
N LYS A 129 -13.26 -0.96 19.52
CA LYS A 129 -14.63 -0.97 19.00
C LYS A 129 -14.79 -1.98 17.85
N ASP A 130 -15.88 -2.73 17.90
CA ASP A 130 -16.32 -3.67 16.85
C ASP A 130 -17.42 -3.10 15.94
N MET A 131 -17.98 -1.92 16.26
CA MET A 131 -19.07 -1.28 15.51
C MET A 131 -18.80 0.21 15.31
N CYS A 132 -19.27 0.76 14.20
CA CYS A 132 -19.15 2.18 13.91
C CYS A 132 -20.22 3.02 14.66
N ASP A 133 -19.79 3.98 15.48
CA ASP A 133 -20.67 4.89 16.23
C ASP A 133 -21.66 5.69 15.37
N LYS A 134 -21.35 5.92 14.09
CA LYS A 134 -22.16 6.77 13.19
C LYS A 134 -23.18 6.00 12.36
N CYS A 135 -22.90 4.75 11.98
CA CYS A 135 -23.77 3.98 11.09
C CYS A 135 -24.12 2.56 11.60
N GLY A 136 -23.61 2.16 12.77
CA GLY A 136 -23.87 0.84 13.37
C GLY A 136 -23.18 -0.34 12.68
N GLU A 137 -22.48 -0.10 11.57
CA GLU A 137 -21.85 -1.15 10.76
C GLU A 137 -20.70 -1.84 11.49
N SER A 138 -20.62 -3.17 11.37
CA SER A 138 -19.54 -3.99 11.91
C SER A 138 -18.18 -3.59 11.32
N ARG A 139 -17.16 -3.47 12.18
CA ARG A 139 -15.74 -3.37 11.81
C ARG A 139 -15.32 -4.57 10.95
N TRP A 140 -15.67 -5.76 11.41
CA TRP A 140 -15.30 -7.01 10.76
C TRP A 140 -16.19 -7.27 9.54
N LYS A 141 -15.59 -7.80 8.47
CA LYS A 141 -16.34 -8.47 7.41
C LYS A 141 -16.84 -9.80 7.97
N SER A 142 -18.10 -10.13 7.72
CA SER A 142 -18.71 -11.40 8.10
C SER A 142 -18.48 -12.44 7.00
N ASP A 143 -17.89 -13.59 7.34
CA ASP A 143 -17.54 -14.68 6.40
C ASP A 143 -18.75 -15.48 5.86
N ASN A 144 -19.93 -14.85 5.78
CA ASN A 144 -21.14 -15.48 5.31
C ASN A 144 -21.31 -15.26 3.80
N ASN A 145 -20.76 -16.22 3.05
CA ASN A 145 -21.17 -16.74 1.74
C ASN A 145 -21.60 -15.78 0.61
N CYS A 146 -21.12 -16.09 -0.59
CA CYS A 146 -21.65 -15.53 -1.83
C CYS A 146 -23.15 -15.84 -1.99
N GLU A 147 -23.97 -14.81 -2.16
CA GLU A 147 -25.20 -14.91 -2.95
C GLU A 147 -25.09 -13.92 -4.11
N LEU A 148 -25.43 -14.42 -5.30
CA LEU A 148 -25.30 -13.75 -6.58
C LEU A 148 -26.36 -12.65 -6.72
N ASP A 149 -26.06 -11.61 -7.49
CA ASP A 149 -26.96 -11.11 -8.53
C ASP A 149 -26.14 -10.37 -9.63
N ASP A 150 -26.23 -10.91 -10.86
CA ASP A 150 -25.91 -10.36 -12.19
C ASP A 150 -24.58 -9.58 -12.42
N CYS A 151 -23.63 -10.04 -13.27
CA CYS A 151 -23.87 -10.58 -14.61
C CYS A 151 -22.77 -11.54 -15.15
N ASP A 152 -23.19 -12.67 -15.71
CA ASP A 152 -22.66 -13.14 -17.01
C ASP A 152 -23.48 -12.39 -18.11
N GLN A 153 -22.98 -12.08 -19.31
CA GLN A 153 -22.31 -12.96 -20.28
C GLN A 153 -21.38 -12.21 -21.26
N ASP A 154 -20.51 -13.01 -21.88
CA ASP A 154 -19.84 -12.83 -23.17
C ASP A 154 -18.77 -11.73 -23.40
N ALA A 155 -17.52 -12.19 -23.39
CA ALA A 155 -16.63 -12.00 -24.53
C ALA A 155 -15.63 -13.17 -24.67
N THR A 156 -16.01 -14.23 -25.38
CA THR A 156 -15.04 -15.25 -25.82
C THR A 156 -14.16 -14.69 -26.94
N LEU A 157 -12.84 -14.58 -26.72
CA LEU A 157 -11.88 -14.37 -27.81
C LEU A 157 -10.71 -15.34 -27.73
N SER A 158 -10.74 -16.31 -28.64
CA SER A 158 -9.83 -17.46 -28.72
C SER A 158 -8.39 -17.04 -29.03
N ARG A 159 -7.44 -17.40 -28.15
CA ARG A 159 -6.01 -17.41 -28.51
C ARG A 159 -5.70 -18.59 -29.43
N GLY A 160 -5.52 -18.31 -30.71
CA GLY A 160 -4.94 -19.27 -31.65
C GLY A 160 -3.52 -19.66 -31.22
N LYS A 161 -3.21 -20.96 -31.25
CA LYS A 161 -1.85 -21.48 -31.21
C LYS A 161 -1.38 -21.71 -32.64
N GLY A 162 -0.12 -21.38 -32.93
CA GLY A 162 0.39 -21.41 -34.30
C GLY A 162 0.63 -22.82 -34.85
N LEU A 163 0.42 -22.96 -36.16
CA LEU A 163 1.48 -23.22 -37.13
C LEU A 163 1.10 -22.56 -38.46
#